data_AF-A0A4P2VM12-F1
#
_entry.id   AF-A0A4P2VM12-F1
#
_cell.length_a   1.000
_cell.length_b   1.000
_cell.length_c   1.000
_cell.angle_alpha   90.00
_cell.angle_beta   90.00
_cell.angle_gamma   90.00
#
_symmetry.space_group_name_H-M   'P 1'
#
loop_
_entity.id
_entity.type
_entity.pdbx_description
1 polymer ?
#
loop_
_entity_poly.entity_id
_entity_poly.type
_entity_poly.pdbx_seq_one_letter_code
_entity_poly.pdbx_strand_id
1 'polypeptide(L)'
;MAKTNDWLSISPGARASTYKSKEYLKLAPYALQTIECANQYGQTLKPVPYGGIQLIYIPEFPVLVTKWSELLIDIIINKIIIKKAVKEEQSFAVEVMRASGYIKSKVSFFNILNFR
;
A
#
# COMPACT_ATOMS: atom_id res chain seq x y z
N MET A 1 0.36 -31.75 7.51
CA MET A 1 1.03 -30.49 7.91
C MET A 1 0.90 -30.27 9.40
N ALA A 2 -0.23 -29.85 9.99
CA ALA A 2 -0.30 -29.72 11.47
C ALA A 2 -0.17 -31.06 12.23
N LYS A 3 -0.73 -32.14 11.67
CA LYS A 3 -0.58 -33.50 12.23
C LYS A 3 0.83 -34.09 12.07
N THR A 4 1.68 -33.47 11.26
CA THR A 4 3.03 -33.98 10.91
C THR A 4 4.15 -33.04 11.33
N ASN A 5 3.85 -31.76 11.60
CA ASN A 5 4.77 -30.69 11.95
C ASN A 5 4.19 -29.94 13.16
N ASP A 6 5.04 -29.39 14.02
CA ASP A 6 4.62 -28.57 15.17
C ASP A 6 3.67 -27.43 14.74
N TRP A 7 2.62 -27.18 15.51
CA TRP A 7 1.63 -26.14 15.24
C TRP A 7 2.23 -24.73 15.12
N LEU A 8 3.37 -24.48 15.78
CA LEU A 8 4.13 -23.22 15.66
C LEU A 8 4.84 -23.05 14.31
N SER A 9 5.09 -24.14 13.59
CA SER A 9 5.76 -24.11 12.27
C SER A 9 4.80 -23.82 11.11
N ILE A 10 3.49 -23.75 11.38
CA ILE A 10 2.48 -23.51 10.36
C ILE A 10 2.37 -22.01 10.11
N SER A 11 2.55 -21.62 8.85
CA SER A 11 2.35 -20.23 8.44
C SER A 11 0.94 -19.75 8.81
N PRO A 12 0.83 -18.68 9.62
CA PRO A 12 -0.46 -18.08 9.96
C PRO A 12 -1.08 -17.36 8.75
N GLY A 13 -2.35 -17.02 8.83
CA GLY A 13 -3.04 -16.05 7.97
C GLY A 13 -3.68 -16.61 6.70
N ALA A 14 -3.25 -17.76 6.19
CA ALA A 14 -3.69 -18.24 4.87
C ALA A 14 -4.87 -19.23 4.88
N ARG A 15 -5.08 -19.99 5.96
CA ARG A 15 -6.01 -21.14 5.97
C ARG A 15 -7.05 -21.03 7.07
N ALA A 16 -8.32 -20.87 6.71
CA ALA A 16 -9.44 -20.82 7.65
C ALA A 16 -9.52 -22.09 8.54
N SER A 17 -9.16 -23.27 8.02
CA SER A 17 -9.16 -24.52 8.79
C SER A 17 -8.20 -24.50 9.98
N THR A 18 -7.09 -23.73 9.90
CA THR A 18 -6.12 -23.59 10.99
C THR A 18 -6.76 -22.89 12.20
N TYR A 19 -7.58 -21.87 11.95
CA TYR A 19 -8.27 -21.09 12.97
C TYR A 19 -9.47 -21.82 13.60
N LYS A 20 -9.90 -22.96 13.03
CA LYS A 20 -10.90 -23.85 13.65
C LYS A 20 -10.28 -24.83 14.66
N SER A 21 -8.95 -24.96 14.70
CA SER A 21 -8.25 -25.89 15.60
C SER A 21 -8.08 -25.32 16.99
N LYS A 22 -8.59 -26.04 18.01
CA LYS A 22 -8.38 -25.68 19.42
C LYS A 22 -6.91 -25.76 19.83
N GLU A 23 -6.13 -26.68 19.26
CA GLU A 23 -4.70 -26.81 19.56
C GLU A 23 -3.91 -25.61 19.05
N TYR A 24 -4.25 -25.12 17.86
CA TYR A 24 -3.64 -23.93 17.29
C TYR A 24 -3.96 -22.68 18.11
N LEU A 25 -5.24 -22.46 18.44
CA LEU A 25 -5.68 -21.29 19.21
C LEU A 25 -5.10 -21.24 20.63
N LYS A 26 -4.79 -22.40 21.23
CA LYS A 26 -4.06 -22.45 22.53
C LYS A 26 -2.65 -21.87 22.43
N LEU A 27 -1.96 -22.12 21.31
CA LEU A 27 -0.58 -21.67 21.10
C LEU A 27 -0.51 -20.25 20.55
N ALA A 28 -1.54 -19.81 19.81
CA ALA A 28 -1.62 -18.49 19.21
C ALA A 28 -2.97 -17.81 19.51
N PRO A 29 -3.22 -17.43 20.77
CA PRO A 29 -4.52 -16.88 21.20
C PRO A 29 -4.87 -15.53 20.52
N TYR A 30 -3.85 -14.81 20.03
CA TYR A 30 -4.00 -13.54 19.31
C TYR A 30 -4.39 -13.71 17.83
N ALA A 31 -4.27 -14.92 17.28
CA ALA A 31 -4.24 -15.11 15.83
C ALA A 31 -5.56 -14.78 15.13
N LEU A 32 -6.71 -15.01 15.80
CA LEU A 32 -8.02 -14.69 15.24
C LEU A 32 -8.26 -13.17 15.22
N GLN A 33 -7.97 -12.51 16.35
CA GLN A 33 -8.12 -11.06 16.49
C GLN A 33 -7.26 -10.31 15.45
N THR A 34 -6.04 -10.78 15.18
CA THR A 34 -5.18 -10.16 14.15
C THR A 34 -5.77 -10.20 12.75
N ILE A 35 -6.58 -11.20 12.41
CA ILE A 35 -7.24 -11.29 11.09
C ILE A 35 -8.47 -10.39 11.05
N GLU A 36 -9.30 -10.45 12.08
CA GLU A 36 -10.61 -9.80 12.10
C GLU A 36 -10.50 -8.26 12.17
N CYS A 37 -9.43 -7.73 12.76
CA CYS A 37 -9.25 -6.27 12.88
C CYS A 37 -8.78 -5.58 11.59
N ALA A 38 -8.38 -6.32 10.54
CA ALA A 38 -7.85 -5.72 9.32
C ALA A 38 -8.98 -5.27 8.35
N ASN A 39 -9.25 -3.96 8.26
CA ASN A 39 -10.31 -3.38 7.39
C ASN A 39 -9.82 -2.70 6.09
N GLN A 40 -9.43 -3.44 5.05
CA GLN A 40 -8.74 -2.89 3.86
C GLN A 40 -9.40 -1.71 3.13
N TYR A 41 -10.67 -1.39 3.39
CA TYR A 41 -11.41 -0.32 2.70
C TYR A 41 -11.84 0.84 3.61
N GLY A 42 -11.41 0.85 4.87
CA GLY A 42 -11.71 1.91 5.84
C GLY A 42 -10.54 2.22 6.77
N GLN A 43 -9.32 2.14 6.24
CA GLN A 43 -8.08 2.20 7.04
C GLN A 43 -7.66 3.61 7.46
N THR A 44 -8.25 4.65 6.85
CA THR A 44 -7.87 6.04 7.09
C THR A 44 -8.96 6.77 7.87
N LEU A 45 -8.56 7.71 8.74
CA LEU A 45 -9.50 8.53 9.52
C LEU A 45 -10.51 9.27 8.63
N LYS A 46 -10.04 9.75 7.47
CA LYS A 46 -10.89 10.37 6.45
C LYS A 46 -11.15 9.35 5.33
N PRO A 47 -12.35 9.30 4.74
CA PRO A 47 -12.62 8.46 3.58
C PRO A 47 -11.65 8.73 2.43
N VAL A 48 -11.22 7.66 1.74
CA VAL A 48 -10.33 7.70 0.59
C VAL A 48 -10.85 6.79 -0.53
N PRO A 49 -10.56 7.07 -1.82
CA PRO A 49 -11.09 6.32 -2.95
C PRO A 49 -10.25 5.08 -3.32
N TYR A 50 -9.42 4.56 -2.40
CA TYR A 50 -8.54 3.42 -2.64
C TYR A 50 -8.61 2.42 -1.49
N GLY A 51 -8.28 1.15 -1.78
CA GLY A 51 -8.11 0.11 -0.78
C GLY A 51 -6.64 -0.09 -0.37
N GLY A 52 -6.47 -0.83 0.73
CA GLY A 52 -5.21 -1.26 1.30
C GLY A 52 -4.78 -0.50 2.56
N ILE A 53 -3.91 -1.11 3.36
CA ILE A 53 -3.38 -0.56 4.63
C ILE A 53 -2.02 0.09 4.37
N GLN A 54 -1.03 -0.74 4.04
CA GLN A 54 0.35 -0.35 3.76
C GLN A 54 0.63 -0.16 2.27
N LEU A 55 -0.27 -0.68 1.43
CA LEU A 55 -0.23 -0.65 -0.03
C LEU A 55 -1.45 0.14 -0.49
N ILE A 56 -1.33 0.94 -1.54
CA ILE A 56 -2.49 1.49 -2.24
C ILE A 56 -2.79 0.55 -3.41
N TYR A 57 -4.03 0.05 -3.50
CA TYR A 57 -4.42 -0.93 -4.52
C TYR A 57 -4.65 -0.28 -5.90
N ILE A 58 -3.58 0.26 -6.49
CA ILE A 58 -3.52 0.80 -7.84
C ILE A 58 -2.29 0.26 -8.59
N PRO A 59 -2.33 0.09 -9.91
CA PRO A 59 -1.19 -0.38 -10.70
C PRO A 59 0.07 0.49 -10.57
N GLU A 60 -0.11 1.79 -10.29
CA GLU A 60 0.97 2.78 -10.20
C GLU A 60 1.68 2.79 -8.85
N PHE A 61 1.14 2.13 -7.82
CA PHE A 61 1.73 2.20 -6.48
C PHE A 61 3.20 1.79 -6.43
N PRO A 62 3.67 0.75 -7.15
CA PRO A 62 5.08 0.37 -7.16
C PRO A 62 6.02 1.52 -7.56
N VAL A 63 5.66 2.35 -8.54
CA VAL A 63 6.50 3.48 -8.95
C VAL A 63 6.49 4.61 -7.91
N LEU A 64 5.33 4.90 -7.33
CA LEU A 64 5.19 5.90 -6.27
C LEU A 64 5.99 5.52 -5.02
N VAL A 65 5.82 4.28 -4.53
CA VAL A 65 6.49 3.83 -3.31
C VAL A 65 8.01 3.75 -3.49
N THR A 66 8.49 3.45 -4.71
CA THR A 66 9.92 3.44 -5.01
C THR A 66 10.50 4.85 -4.86
N LYS A 67 9.86 5.86 -5.47
CA LYS A 67 10.30 7.25 -5.36
C LYS A 67 10.26 7.75 -3.91
N TRP A 68 9.19 7.45 -3.17
CA TRP A 68 9.11 7.80 -1.75
C TRP A 68 10.21 7.13 -0.92
N SER A 69 10.55 5.86 -1.22
CA SER A 69 11.62 5.13 -0.52
C SER A 69 12.99 5.77 -0.75
N GLU A 70 13.30 6.18 -1.98
CA GLU A 70 14.53 6.91 -2.31
C GLU A 70 14.62 8.24 -1.54
N LEU A 71 13.51 9.00 -1.51
CA LEU A 71 13.44 10.26 -0.77
C LEU A 71 13.56 10.04 0.74
N LEU A 72 12.99 8.95 1.27
CA LEU A 72 13.11 8.59 2.66
C LEU A 72 14.54 8.26 3.05
N ILE A 73 15.29 7.55 2.19
CA ILE A 73 16.73 7.31 2.39
C ILE A 73 17.47 8.65 2.46
N ASP A 74 17.21 9.57 1.53
CA ASP A 74 17.83 10.91 1.53
C ASP A 74 17.50 11.72 2.80
N ILE A 75 16.31 11.54 3.39
CA ILE A 75 15.96 12.14 4.69
C ILE A 75 16.80 11.49 5.81
N ILE A 76 16.86 10.15 5.86
CA ILE A 76 17.56 9.40 6.92
C ILE A 76 19.05 9.74 6.98
N ILE A 77 19.68 9.95 5.83
CA ILE A 77 21.10 10.35 5.75
C ILE A 77 21.31 11.86 5.86
N ASN A 78 20.26 12.63 6.20
CA ASN A 78 20.27 14.09 6.37
C ASN A 78 20.67 14.88 5.10
N LYS A 79 20.49 14.32 3.90
CA LYS A 79 20.77 14.99 2.62
C LYS A 79 19.68 15.98 2.23
N ILE A 80 18.42 15.71 2.61
CA ILE A 80 17.29 16.62 2.42
C ILE A 80 16.42 16.66 3.68
N ILE A 81 15.69 17.76 3.87
CA ILE A 81 14.67 17.85 4.93
C ILE A 81 13.33 17.25 4.47
N ILE A 82 12.52 16.77 5.41
CA ILE A 82 11.20 16.17 5.15
C ILE A 82 10.29 17.05 4.28
N LYS A 83 10.30 18.38 4.48
CA LYS A 83 9.48 19.32 3.70
C LYS A 83 9.85 19.31 2.21
N LYS A 84 11.14 19.15 1.89
CA LYS A 84 11.61 19.07 0.50
C LYS A 84 11.16 17.75 -0.13
N ALA A 85 11.37 16.64 0.58
CA ALA A 85 10.96 15.31 0.13
C ALA A 85 9.45 15.23 -0.15
N VAL A 86 8.60 15.67 0.78
CA VAL A 86 7.14 15.66 0.61
C VAL A 86 6.70 16.49 -0.59
N LYS A 87 7.34 17.65 -0.83
CA LYS A 87 7.03 18.50 -2.00
C LYS A 87 7.42 17.80 -3.30
N GLU A 88 8.57 17.14 -3.32
CA GLU A 88 9.07 16.41 -4.48
C GLU A 88 8.17 15.21 -4.80
N GLU A 89 7.86 14.38 -3.79
CA GLU A 89 6.95 13.24 -3.92
C GLU A 89 5.56 13.67 -4.39
N GLN A 90 5.01 14.74 -3.83
CA GLN A 90 3.71 15.26 -4.25
C GLN A 90 3.69 15.68 -5.72
N SER A 91 4.78 16.28 -6.20
CA SER A 91 4.90 16.70 -7.60
C SER A 91 4.96 15.49 -8.53
N PHE A 92 5.76 14.49 -8.16
CA PHE A 92 5.89 13.23 -8.89
C PHE A 92 4.58 12.44 -8.92
N ALA A 93 3.91 12.29 -7.78
CA ALA A 93 2.63 11.60 -7.69
C ALA A 93 1.57 12.24 -8.58
N VAL A 94 1.50 13.58 -8.62
CA VAL A 94 0.57 14.29 -9.51
C VAL A 94 0.89 14.04 -10.99
N GLU A 95 2.16 13.97 -11.35
CA GLU A 95 2.59 13.64 -12.72
C GLU A 95 2.15 12.23 -13.13
N VAL A 96 2.44 11.23 -12.29
CA VAL A 96 2.05 9.84 -12.51
C VAL A 96 0.51 9.72 -12.61
N MET A 97 -0.23 10.34 -11.69
CA MET A 97 -1.70 10.29 -11.70
C MET A 97 -2.33 11.01 -12.90
N ARG A 98 -1.67 12.05 -13.45
CA ARG A 98 -2.10 12.68 -14.72
C ARG A 98 -1.83 11.77 -15.90
N ALA A 99 -0.62 11.17 -15.97
CA ALA A 99 -0.24 10.25 -17.03
C ALA A 99 -1.16 9.02 -17.08
N SER A 100 -1.55 8.50 -15.91
CA SER A 100 -2.51 7.40 -15.76
C SER A 100 -3.98 7.80 -15.90
N GLY A 101 -4.29 9.08 -16.13
CA GLY A 101 -5.66 9.55 -16.40
C GLY A 101 -6.55 9.76 -15.19
N TYR A 102 -6.06 9.58 -13.96
CA TYR A 102 -6.81 9.86 -12.72
C TYR A 102 -7.06 11.36 -12.52
N ILE A 103 -6.10 12.20 -12.92
CA ILE A 103 -6.21 13.65 -12.85
C ILE A 103 -6.34 14.20 -14.27
N LYS A 104 -7.47 14.83 -14.59
CA LYS A 104 -7.65 15.49 -15.88
C LYS A 104 -6.62 16.61 -16.05
N SER A 105 -5.78 16.51 -17.08
CA SER A 105 -4.96 17.63 -17.53
C SER A 105 -5.84 18.67 -18.22
N LYS A 106 -5.58 19.96 -18.03
CA LYS A 106 -6.23 21.05 -18.79
C LYS A 106 -5.70 21.12 -20.24
N VAL A 107 -5.60 19.99 -20.93
CA VAL A 107 -5.20 19.98 -22.33
C VAL A 107 -6.48 20.08 -23.17
N SER A 108 -6.78 21.29 -23.64
CA SER A 108 -7.81 21.51 -24.64
C SER A 108 -7.47 20.70 -25.90
N PHE A 109 -8.44 19.95 -26.41
CA PHE A 109 -8.37 19.12 -27.61
C PHE A 109 -7.95 19.90 -28.89
N PHE A 110 -7.88 21.23 -28.82
CA PHE A 110 -7.60 22.12 -29.94
C PHE A 110 -6.12 22.28 -30.32
N ASN A 111 -5.16 21.81 -29.51
CA ASN A 111 -3.72 22.01 -29.78
C ASN A 111 -3.05 20.89 -30.61
N ILE A 112 -3.77 19.82 -30.97
CA ILE A 112 -3.20 18.70 -31.74
C ILE A 112 -3.25 18.94 -33.26
N LEU A 113 -3.99 19.95 -33.74
CA LEU A 113 -4.14 20.25 -35.18
C LEU A 113 -3.17 21.30 -35.73
N ASN A 114 -2.23 21.84 -34.92
CA ASN A 114 -1.32 22.92 -35.35
C ASN A 114 0.13 22.50 -35.62
N PHE A 115 0.40 21.21 -35.81
CA PHE A 115 1.62 20.75 -36.48
C PHE A 115 1.22 20.14 -37.83
N ARG A 116 1.11 20.99 -38.84
CA ARG A 116 1.29 20.61 -40.26
C ARG A 116 2.73 20.93 -40.66
#